data_AF-M1JJ46-F1
#
_entry.id   AF-M1JJ46-F1
#
_cell.length_a   1.000
_cell.length_b   1.000
_cell.length_c   1.000
_cell.angle_alpha   90.00
_cell.angle_beta   90.00
_cell.angle_gamma   90.00
#
_symmetry.space_group_name_H-M   'P 1'
#
loop_
_entity.id
_entity.type
_entity.pdbx_description
1 polymer ?
#
loop_
_entity_poly.entity_id
_entity_poly.type
_entity_poly.pdbx_seq_one_letter_code
_entity_poly.pdbx_strand_id
1 'polypeptide(L)'
;MGAIESAARAAFKVFVNGIKKVRRKAGKLVFSSKDERRPSINPNRKEREAGFSVESKVLNSEELLPGYEAPMSERPFKGPVFIEMGQDPASINTKPRKIGNDILFLYDIDDTLYHPSNNLQEMERKFLVEKFLSLKEGSTPEMFEDQLNVALLYSALFYKYGNLSLEEYWEMISEFDYLQYLSPDMDLRNFLLSMKNVRKCCFTNGPRDRAENILTKIGILDCFEVVVCIGKYDKTFCCKPLSESYEFVTKVLGIESPGNVYFFDDSENNIIKAREIGWNGWLITRDCNILDVSSRLFQAICNDASSPHFQEVPPDISSKMALS
;
A
#
# COMPACT_ATOMS: atom_id res chain seq x y z
N MET A 1 -8.89 -3.21 -36.31
CA MET A 1 -9.25 -2.45 -35.08
C MET A 1 -10.68 -2.68 -34.57
N GLY A 2 -11.64 -3.20 -35.37
CA GLY A 2 -13.06 -3.27 -34.92
C GLY A 2 -13.48 -4.44 -33.99
N ALA A 3 -12.66 -5.49 -33.81
CA ALA A 3 -13.06 -6.65 -33.02
C ALA A 3 -12.81 -6.49 -31.50
N ILE A 4 -11.76 -5.76 -31.13
CA ILE A 4 -11.34 -5.59 -29.72
C ILE A 4 -12.24 -4.57 -29.00
N GLU A 5 -12.65 -3.49 -29.67
CA GLU A 5 -13.62 -2.52 -29.11
C GLU A 5 -15.02 -3.13 -28.90
N SER A 6 -15.41 -4.10 -29.74
CA SER A 6 -16.69 -4.80 -29.63
C SER A 6 -16.74 -5.68 -28.37
N ALA A 7 -15.65 -6.39 -28.08
CA ALA A 7 -15.54 -7.26 -26.91
C ALA A 7 -15.55 -6.45 -25.59
N ALA A 8 -14.81 -5.33 -25.55
CA ALA A 8 -14.77 -4.45 -24.37
C ALA A 8 -16.15 -3.81 -24.08
N ARG A 9 -16.89 -3.37 -25.11
CA ARG A 9 -18.26 -2.85 -24.93
C ARG A 9 -19.25 -3.94 -24.50
N ALA A 10 -19.08 -5.17 -24.97
CA ALA A 10 -19.92 -6.29 -24.56
C ALA A 10 -19.70 -6.66 -23.08
N ALA A 11 -18.43 -6.74 -22.64
CA ALA A 11 -18.06 -7.01 -21.25
C ALA A 11 -18.58 -5.92 -20.29
N PHE A 12 -18.44 -4.65 -20.66
CA PHE A 12 -18.96 -3.52 -19.88
C PHE A 12 -20.50 -3.55 -19.75
N LYS A 13 -21.21 -3.94 -20.82
CA LYS A 13 -22.68 -4.02 -20.80
C LYS A 13 -23.20 -5.18 -19.95
N VAL A 14 -22.47 -6.30 -19.88
CA VAL A 14 -22.78 -7.42 -18.98
C VAL A 14 -22.56 -7.00 -17.51
N PHE A 15 -21.46 -6.30 -17.22
CA PHE A 15 -21.15 -5.81 -15.88
C PHE A 15 -22.21 -4.85 -15.32
N VAL A 16 -22.61 -3.83 -16.11
CA VAL A 16 -23.63 -2.85 -15.71
C VAL A 16 -25.00 -3.49 -15.48
N ASN A 17 -25.37 -4.50 -16.28
CA ASN A 17 -26.63 -5.22 -16.12
C ASN A 17 -26.63 -6.16 -14.90
N GLY A 18 -25.47 -6.73 -14.55
CA GLY A 18 -25.29 -7.50 -13.31
C GLY A 18 -25.56 -6.67 -12.06
N ILE A 19 -25.00 -5.46 -12.00
CA ILE A 19 -25.17 -4.53 -10.86
C ILE A 19 -26.63 -4.11 -10.69
N LYS A 20 -27.35 -3.82 -11.78
CA LYS A 20 -28.79 -3.47 -11.72
C LYS A 20 -29.67 -4.62 -11.21
N LYS A 21 -29.31 -5.88 -11.49
CA LYS A 21 -30.06 -7.07 -11.06
C LYS A 21 -29.89 -7.36 -9.56
N VAL A 22 -28.70 -7.11 -9.01
CA VAL A 22 -28.40 -7.26 -7.58
C VAL A 22 -29.15 -6.22 -6.74
N ARG A 23 -29.18 -4.96 -7.18
CA ARG A 23 -29.89 -3.87 -6.48
C ARG A 23 -31.39 -4.11 -6.36
N ARG A 24 -31.99 -4.80 -7.34
CA ARG A 24 -33.42 -5.14 -7.35
C ARG A 24 -33.78 -6.31 -6.45
N LYS A 25 -32.81 -7.16 -6.06
CA LYS A 25 -32.99 -8.30 -5.16
C LYS A 25 -32.83 -7.91 -3.68
N ALA A 26 -32.02 -6.88 -3.39
CA ALA A 26 -31.84 -6.36 -2.03
C ALA A 26 -33.06 -5.60 -1.48
N GLY A 27 -33.93 -5.06 -2.35
CA GLY A 27 -35.14 -4.31 -1.94
C GLY A 27 -36.32 -5.16 -1.45
N LYS A 28 -36.18 -6.48 -1.28
CA LYS A 28 -37.28 -7.39 -0.92
C LYS A 28 -37.10 -8.16 0.41
N LEU A 29 -36.05 -7.87 1.18
CA LEU A 29 -35.75 -8.58 2.44
C LEU A 29 -35.60 -7.58 3.59
N VAL A 30 -36.70 -6.94 3.98
CA VAL A 30 -36.83 -6.31 5.30
C VAL A 30 -38.28 -6.51 5.74
N PHE A 31 -38.49 -7.43 6.70
CA PHE A 31 -39.51 -7.43 7.76
C PHE A 31 -39.66 -8.86 8.31
N SER A 32 -39.12 -9.12 9.50
CA SER A 32 -39.84 -9.79 10.60
C SER A 32 -38.92 -9.93 11.82
N SER A 33 -39.34 -9.29 12.90
CA SER A 33 -38.80 -9.31 14.27
C SER A 33 -39.31 -10.51 15.07
N LYS A 34 -38.51 -11.05 16.01
CA LYS A 34 -38.77 -11.11 17.48
C LYS A 34 -38.08 -12.30 18.19
N ASP A 35 -37.55 -11.97 19.37
CA ASP A 35 -37.41 -12.71 20.65
C ASP A 35 -37.03 -14.22 20.66
N GLU A 36 -36.00 -14.58 21.42
CA GLU A 36 -36.14 -15.15 22.78
C GLU A 36 -34.81 -15.62 23.44
N ARG A 37 -34.64 -15.23 24.72
CA ARG A 37 -34.06 -15.94 25.89
C ARG A 37 -32.58 -16.40 25.95
N ARG A 38 -31.89 -15.83 26.97
CA ARG A 38 -30.70 -16.38 27.66
C ARG A 38 -31.03 -17.58 28.55
N PRO A 39 -30.01 -18.38 28.92
CA PRO A 39 -29.84 -18.71 30.34
C PRO A 39 -28.39 -18.52 30.85
N SER A 40 -28.32 -18.10 32.11
CA SER A 40 -27.15 -17.97 32.98
C SER A 40 -26.80 -19.29 33.69
N ILE A 41 -25.51 -19.66 33.81
CA ILE A 41 -25.02 -20.58 34.84
C ILE A 41 -23.67 -20.08 35.42
N ASN A 42 -23.57 -20.25 36.73
CA ASN A 42 -22.67 -19.67 37.74
C ASN A 42 -21.21 -20.23 37.72
N PRO A 43 -20.23 -19.51 38.30
CA PRO A 43 -18.82 -19.89 38.35
C PRO A 43 -18.49 -20.67 39.63
N ASN A 44 -17.84 -21.83 39.50
CA ASN A 44 -16.92 -22.42 40.49
C ASN A 44 -16.51 -23.84 40.08
N ARG A 45 -15.27 -24.00 39.59
CA ARG A 45 -14.50 -25.21 39.87
C ARG A 45 -13.00 -24.94 39.74
N LYS A 46 -12.33 -25.01 40.88
CA LYS A 46 -10.87 -25.00 41.05
C LYS A 46 -10.27 -26.36 40.75
N GLU A 47 -9.10 -26.29 40.11
CA GLU A 47 -7.88 -27.10 40.30
C GLU A 47 -7.89 -28.59 39.92
N ARG A 48 -7.04 -28.93 38.93
CA ARG A 48 -5.91 -29.85 39.14
C ARG A 48 -4.78 -29.57 38.15
N GLU A 49 -3.59 -29.44 38.71
CA GLU A 49 -2.30 -29.19 38.09
C GLU A 49 -1.80 -30.42 37.31
N ALA A 50 -1.13 -30.18 36.18
CA ALA A 50 -0.11 -31.06 35.63
C ALA A 50 0.97 -30.15 35.02
N GLY A 51 2.15 -30.16 35.64
CA GLY A 51 3.24 -29.24 35.34
C GLY A 51 3.91 -29.52 33.99
N PHE A 52 4.25 -28.44 33.29
CA PHE A 52 5.36 -28.39 32.35
C PHE A 52 6.09 -27.08 32.58
N SER A 53 7.28 -27.18 33.19
CA SER A 53 8.24 -26.09 33.31
C SER A 53 8.88 -25.86 31.95
N VAL A 54 8.74 -24.66 31.40
CA VAL A 54 9.60 -24.17 30.32
C VAL A 54 10.18 -22.85 30.80
N GLU A 55 11.43 -22.91 31.26
CA GLU A 55 12.25 -21.73 31.52
C GLU A 55 12.42 -20.96 30.21
N SER A 56 11.78 -19.80 30.10
CA SER A 56 12.04 -18.83 29.05
C SER A 56 13.40 -18.17 29.33
N LYS A 57 14.46 -18.68 28.70
CA LYS A 57 15.73 -17.96 28.60
C LYS A 57 15.50 -16.70 27.76
N VAL A 58 15.48 -15.56 28.44
CA VAL A 58 15.71 -14.25 27.83
C VAL A 58 17.13 -14.27 27.28
N LEU A 59 17.28 -14.43 25.97
CA LEU A 59 18.55 -14.26 25.30
C LEU A 59 18.80 -12.74 25.16
N ASN A 60 19.70 -12.21 25.98
CA ASN A 60 20.32 -10.91 25.72
C ASN A 60 21.10 -11.03 24.41
N SER A 61 20.58 -10.43 23.33
CA SER A 61 21.29 -10.29 22.07
C SER A 61 22.25 -9.10 22.14
N GLU A 62 23.36 -9.27 22.86
CA GLU A 62 24.56 -8.43 22.77
C GLU A 62 25.78 -9.31 22.39
N GLU A 63 25.66 -10.05 21.29
CA GLU A 63 26.85 -10.56 20.59
C GLU A 63 27.09 -9.72 19.33
N LEU A 64 27.97 -8.74 19.52
CA LEU A 64 28.53 -7.84 18.53
C LEU A 64 29.21 -8.60 17.38
N LEU A 65 28.72 -8.41 16.16
CA LEU A 65 29.53 -8.60 14.96
C LEU A 65 30.51 -7.42 14.82
N PRO A 66 31.80 -7.67 14.51
CA PRO A 66 32.81 -6.62 14.49
C PRO A 66 32.66 -5.69 13.29
N GLY A 67 32.47 -4.40 13.59
CA GLY A 67 33.05 -3.27 12.86
C GLY A 67 32.63 -3.07 11.40
N TYR A 68 31.37 -2.69 11.18
CA TYR A 68 31.01 -1.86 10.02
C TYR A 68 30.33 -0.59 10.53
N GLU A 69 31.15 0.40 10.93
CA GLU A 69 30.65 1.75 11.14
C GLU A 69 30.39 2.37 9.77
N ALA A 70 29.16 2.18 9.27
CA ALA A 70 28.67 3.01 8.18
C ALA A 70 28.77 4.48 8.65
N PRO A 71 29.34 5.39 7.83
CA PRO A 71 29.43 6.80 8.22
C PRO A 71 28.02 7.29 8.58
N MET A 72 27.87 7.82 9.79
CA MET A 72 26.65 8.45 10.27
C MET A 72 26.38 9.73 9.46
N SER A 73 25.99 9.56 8.20
CA SER A 73 25.27 10.57 7.46
C SER A 73 23.96 10.82 8.22
N GLU A 74 23.66 12.09 8.45
CA GLU A 74 22.43 12.52 9.12
C GLU A 74 21.23 11.77 8.52
N ARG A 75 20.52 10.98 9.34
CA ARG A 75 19.26 10.35 8.89
C ARG A 75 18.31 11.48 8.49
N PRO A 76 17.81 11.52 7.24
CA PRO A 76 16.98 12.63 6.79
C PRO A 76 15.65 12.70 7.58
N PHE A 77 15.18 11.56 8.12
CA PHE A 77 14.00 11.46 8.99
C PHE A 77 14.28 10.54 10.19
N LYS A 78 13.54 10.73 11.29
CA LYS A 78 13.52 9.77 12.42
C LYS A 78 12.81 8.45 12.07
N GLY A 79 12.11 8.41 10.93
CA GLY A 79 11.22 7.36 10.45
C GLY A 79 9.95 7.98 9.83
N PRO A 80 9.25 7.29 8.92
CA PRO A 80 8.08 7.85 8.25
C PRO A 80 6.86 7.95 9.19
N VAL A 81 5.96 8.87 8.90
CA VAL A 81 4.62 8.87 9.48
C VAL A 81 3.77 7.82 8.76
N PHE A 82 3.18 6.88 9.50
CA PHE A 82 2.24 5.92 8.93
C PHE A 82 0.81 6.44 8.98
N ILE A 83 0.10 6.29 7.86
CA ILE A 83 -1.29 6.68 7.72
C ILE A 83 -2.06 5.50 7.12
N GLU A 84 -3.09 5.05 7.85
CA GLU A 84 -3.94 3.94 7.41
C GLU A 84 -5.18 4.45 6.65
N MET A 85 -5.39 3.91 5.46
CA MET A 85 -6.59 4.14 4.66
C MET A 85 -7.84 3.59 5.34
N GLY A 86 -9.00 4.15 4.97
CA GLY A 86 -10.31 3.76 5.53
C GLY A 86 -10.74 4.58 6.75
N GLN A 87 -9.83 5.36 7.31
CA GLN A 87 -10.15 6.35 8.35
C GLN A 87 -10.74 7.63 7.73
N ASP A 88 -11.42 8.46 8.51
CA ASP A 88 -11.76 9.81 8.05
C ASP A 88 -10.47 10.67 8.03
N PRO A 89 -10.04 11.21 6.86
CA PRO A 89 -8.87 12.08 6.77
C PRO A 89 -8.88 13.28 7.74
N ALA A 90 -10.06 13.76 8.14
CA ALA A 90 -10.17 14.86 9.10
C ALA A 90 -9.79 14.44 10.54
N SER A 91 -9.91 13.16 10.85
CA SER A 91 -9.67 12.57 12.19
C SER A 91 -8.21 12.18 12.45
N ILE A 92 -7.34 12.29 11.43
CA ILE A 92 -5.94 11.88 11.52
C ILE A 92 -5.15 12.92 12.32
N ASN A 93 -4.73 12.53 13.52
CA ASN A 93 -4.05 13.41 14.47
C ASN A 93 -2.61 13.75 14.05
N THR A 94 -1.91 12.80 13.43
CA THR A 94 -0.56 12.99 12.89
C THR A 94 -0.65 13.50 11.46
N LYS A 95 -0.60 14.82 11.29
CA LYS A 95 -0.61 15.44 9.96
C LYS A 95 0.84 15.63 9.47
N PRO A 96 1.26 14.92 8.41
CA PRO A 96 2.57 15.18 7.82
C PRO A 96 2.62 16.58 7.21
N ARG A 97 3.82 17.09 6.94
CA ARG A 97 3.98 18.31 6.15
C ARG A 97 3.32 18.09 4.79
N LYS A 98 2.34 18.92 4.45
CA LYS A 98 1.67 18.88 3.14
C LYS A 98 2.70 18.88 2.01
N ILE A 99 2.39 18.13 0.96
CA ILE A 99 3.16 18.13 -0.29
C ILE A 99 2.97 19.46 -1.01
N GLY A 100 1.74 19.99 -1.04
CA GLY A 100 1.42 21.22 -1.75
C GLY A 100 1.74 21.06 -3.24
N ASN A 101 2.63 21.92 -3.73
CA ASN A 101 3.10 21.92 -5.12
C ASN A 101 4.49 21.30 -5.29
N ASP A 102 5.08 20.72 -4.23
CA ASP A 102 6.38 20.04 -4.31
C ASP A 102 6.31 18.83 -5.26
N ILE A 103 7.43 18.49 -5.90
CA ILE A 103 7.56 17.23 -6.65
C ILE A 103 7.55 16.06 -5.66
N LEU A 104 6.70 15.07 -5.93
CA LEU A 104 6.53 13.88 -5.12
C LEU A 104 6.83 12.63 -5.94
N PHE A 105 7.78 11.83 -5.47
CA PHE A 105 7.91 10.44 -5.90
C PHE A 105 7.15 9.57 -4.88
N LEU A 106 6.10 8.92 -5.37
CA LEU A 106 5.20 8.08 -4.60
C LEU A 106 5.40 6.63 -5.05
N TYR A 107 5.83 5.77 -4.14
CA TYR A 107 6.19 4.38 -4.47
C TYR A 107 5.18 3.40 -3.90
N ASP A 108 4.76 2.42 -4.68
CA ASP A 108 4.33 1.14 -4.10
C ASP A 108 5.54 0.41 -3.46
N ILE A 109 5.28 -0.65 -2.69
CA ILE A 109 6.30 -1.40 -1.98
C ILE A 109 6.51 -2.78 -2.61
N ASP A 110 5.46 -3.59 -2.70
CA ASP A 110 5.55 -5.00 -3.07
C ASP A 110 5.81 -5.14 -4.59
N ASP A 111 6.79 -5.96 -4.99
CA ASP A 111 7.31 -6.07 -6.38
C ASP A 111 7.74 -4.74 -7.05
N THR A 112 7.81 -3.64 -6.27
CA THR A 112 8.20 -2.30 -6.73
C THR A 112 9.52 -1.84 -6.11
N LEU A 113 9.61 -1.75 -4.77
CA LEU A 113 10.82 -1.32 -4.06
C LEU A 113 11.84 -2.45 -3.85
N TYR A 114 11.44 -3.67 -4.16
CA TYR A 114 12.33 -4.81 -4.29
C TYR A 114 12.01 -5.52 -5.60
N HIS A 115 13.03 -6.13 -6.22
CA HIS A 115 12.84 -6.75 -7.52
C HIS A 115 12.01 -8.04 -7.41
N PRO A 116 11.04 -8.28 -8.31
CA PRO A 116 10.15 -9.45 -8.27
C PRO A 116 10.87 -10.79 -8.45
N SER A 117 12.14 -10.79 -8.87
CA SER A 117 12.96 -12.02 -8.96
C SER A 117 13.23 -12.69 -7.62
N ASN A 118 12.91 -12.05 -6.50
CA ASN A 118 12.98 -12.69 -5.18
C ASN A 118 11.86 -13.71 -4.94
N ASN A 119 10.86 -13.78 -5.83
CA ASN A 119 9.71 -14.69 -5.80
C ASN A 119 8.78 -14.52 -4.58
N LEU A 120 8.87 -13.43 -3.81
CA LEU A 120 8.07 -13.24 -2.60
C LEU A 120 6.57 -13.32 -2.91
N GLN A 121 6.07 -12.50 -3.84
CA GLN A 121 4.66 -12.47 -4.20
C GLN A 121 4.16 -13.80 -4.79
N GLU A 122 5.00 -14.48 -5.56
CA GLU A 122 4.64 -15.80 -6.12
C GLU A 122 4.48 -16.85 -5.01
N MET A 123 5.40 -16.88 -4.05
CA MET A 123 5.36 -17.83 -2.95
C MET A 123 4.24 -17.53 -1.95
N GLU A 124 4.00 -16.24 -1.66
CA GLU A 124 2.87 -15.80 -0.83
C GLU A 124 1.54 -16.19 -1.46
N ARG A 125 1.40 -15.98 -2.77
CA ARG A 125 0.21 -16.36 -3.52
C ARG A 125 -0.02 -17.87 -3.52
N LYS A 126 1.03 -18.67 -3.70
CA LYS A 126 0.94 -20.15 -3.61
C LYS A 126 0.43 -20.58 -2.23
N PHE A 127 1.01 -20.03 -1.16
CA PHE A 127 0.56 -20.27 0.21
C PHE A 127 -0.93 -19.91 0.40
N LEU A 128 -1.35 -18.74 -0.09
CA LEU A 128 -2.73 -18.30 0.04
C LEU A 128 -3.73 -19.13 -0.78
N VAL A 129 -3.35 -19.59 -1.97
CA VAL A 129 -4.18 -20.53 -2.74
C VAL A 129 -4.37 -21.83 -1.95
N GLU A 130 -3.31 -22.41 -1.40
CA GLU A 130 -3.40 -23.63 -0.59
C GLU A 130 -4.31 -23.44 0.64
N LYS A 131 -4.14 -22.33 1.37
CA LYS A 131 -5.02 -21.99 2.50
C LYS A 131 -6.47 -21.86 2.05
N PHE A 132 -6.75 -21.14 0.96
CA PHE A 132 -8.11 -20.97 0.46
C PHE A 132 -8.78 -22.30 0.09
N LEU A 133 -8.06 -23.21 -0.56
CA LEU A 133 -8.56 -24.54 -0.91
C LEU A 133 -8.87 -25.39 0.32
N SER A 134 -8.11 -25.21 1.41
CA SER A 134 -8.33 -25.93 2.67
C SER A 134 -9.57 -25.49 3.46
N LEU A 135 -10.08 -24.27 3.21
CA LEU A 135 -11.20 -23.70 3.97
C LEU A 135 -12.57 -24.26 3.57
N LYS A 136 -12.72 -24.72 2.33
CA LYS A 136 -14.01 -25.15 1.82
C LYS A 136 -13.88 -26.27 0.80
N GLU A 137 -14.61 -27.35 1.06
CA GLU A 137 -14.74 -28.46 0.13
C GLU A 137 -15.34 -27.99 -1.21
N GLY A 138 -14.68 -28.36 -2.30
CA GLY A 138 -15.08 -27.98 -3.67
C GLY A 138 -14.56 -26.62 -4.15
N SER A 139 -13.76 -25.90 -3.36
CA SER A 139 -13.02 -24.73 -3.86
C SER A 139 -11.96 -25.14 -4.90
N THR A 140 -11.71 -24.29 -5.88
CA THR A 140 -10.70 -24.50 -6.93
C THR A 140 -9.76 -23.29 -7.04
N PRO A 141 -8.56 -23.45 -7.64
CA PRO A 141 -7.68 -22.31 -7.92
C PRO A 141 -8.35 -21.25 -8.80
N GLU A 142 -9.17 -21.65 -9.78
CA GLU A 142 -9.93 -20.72 -10.62
C GLU A 142 -10.92 -19.88 -9.80
N MET A 143 -11.61 -20.50 -8.83
CA MET A 143 -12.49 -19.75 -7.91
C MET A 143 -11.72 -18.74 -7.06
N PHE A 144 -10.50 -19.06 -6.63
CA PHE A 144 -9.63 -18.12 -5.93
C PHE A 144 -9.34 -16.90 -6.81
N GLU A 145 -8.97 -17.10 -8.08
CA GLU A 145 -8.71 -15.99 -9.02
C GLU A 145 -9.94 -15.12 -9.25
N ASP A 146 -11.08 -15.74 -9.55
CA ASP A 146 -12.33 -15.01 -9.82
C ASP A 146 -12.75 -14.16 -8.62
N GLN A 147 -12.63 -14.72 -7.42
CA GLN A 147 -12.99 -14.02 -6.20
C GLN A 147 -11.97 -12.95 -5.82
N LEU A 148 -10.68 -13.20 -6.03
CA LEU A 148 -9.61 -12.22 -5.81
C LEU A 148 -9.78 -11.01 -6.74
N ASN A 149 -10.09 -11.24 -8.01
CA ASN A 149 -10.36 -10.19 -8.99
C ASN A 149 -11.52 -9.27 -8.56
N VAL A 150 -12.51 -9.80 -7.84
CA VAL A 150 -13.62 -9.02 -7.29
C VAL A 150 -13.27 -8.39 -5.93
N ALA A 151 -12.48 -9.09 -5.11
CA ALA A 151 -12.14 -8.66 -3.76
C ALA A 151 -11.02 -7.61 -3.71
N LEU A 152 -10.14 -7.57 -4.72
CA LEU A 152 -8.97 -6.71 -4.89
C LEU A 152 -7.84 -6.92 -3.86
N LEU A 153 -8.15 -7.45 -2.68
CA LEU A 153 -7.20 -7.79 -1.63
C LEU A 153 -7.40 -9.23 -1.16
N TYR A 154 -6.32 -9.90 -0.77
CA TYR A 154 -6.39 -11.19 -0.11
C TYR A 154 -7.18 -11.13 1.21
N SER A 155 -6.96 -10.12 2.05
CA SER A 155 -7.75 -9.94 3.28
C SER A 155 -9.25 -9.84 3.00
N ALA A 156 -9.64 -9.13 1.95
CA ALA A 156 -11.04 -9.02 1.52
C ALA A 156 -11.58 -10.34 0.94
N LEU A 157 -10.77 -11.09 0.21
CA LEU A 157 -11.11 -12.41 -0.34
C LEU A 157 -11.45 -13.38 0.80
N PHE A 158 -10.54 -13.54 1.76
CA PHE A 158 -10.73 -14.45 2.88
C PHE A 158 -11.87 -14.00 3.81
N TYR A 159 -12.03 -12.69 4.00
CA TYR A 159 -13.16 -12.16 4.78
C TYR A 159 -14.52 -12.42 4.13
N LYS A 160 -14.65 -12.18 2.81
CA LYS A 160 -15.94 -12.27 2.11
C LYS A 160 -16.31 -13.70 1.70
N TYR A 161 -15.32 -14.52 1.35
CA TYR A 161 -15.54 -15.83 0.73
C TYR A 161 -14.90 -16.99 1.49
N GLY A 162 -13.89 -16.72 2.32
CA GLY A 162 -13.22 -17.72 3.17
C GLY A 162 -13.89 -17.95 4.52
N ASN A 163 -14.88 -17.11 4.91
CA ASN A 163 -15.52 -17.14 6.23
C ASN A 163 -14.53 -16.95 7.40
N LEU A 164 -13.47 -16.17 7.18
CA LEU A 164 -12.53 -15.75 8.23
C LEU A 164 -12.87 -14.33 8.69
N SER A 165 -12.69 -14.08 9.99
CA SER A 165 -12.50 -12.72 10.51
C SER A 165 -11.17 -12.14 10.00
N LEU A 166 -10.99 -10.82 10.12
CA LEU A 166 -9.71 -10.20 9.73
C LEU A 166 -8.59 -10.66 10.66
N GLU A 167 -8.91 -10.83 11.95
CA GLU A 167 -8.00 -11.36 12.97
C GLU A 167 -7.47 -12.75 12.57
N GLU A 168 -8.35 -13.68 12.21
CA GLU A 168 -7.97 -15.03 11.76
C GLU A 168 -7.15 -14.99 10.46
N TYR A 169 -7.48 -14.10 9.52
CA TYR A 169 -6.68 -13.93 8.30
C TYR A 169 -5.26 -13.44 8.61
N TRP A 170 -5.10 -12.47 9.51
CA TRP A 170 -3.79 -11.95 9.89
C TRP A 170 -2.95 -12.93 10.70
N GLU A 171 -3.59 -13.77 11.52
CA GLU A 171 -2.93 -14.89 12.19
C GLU A 171 -2.45 -15.92 11.16
N MET A 172 -3.30 -16.32 10.22
CA MET A 172 -2.95 -17.27 9.16
C MET A 172 -1.80 -16.79 8.28
N ILE A 173 -1.82 -15.54 7.78
CA ILE A 173 -0.74 -15.02 6.93
C ILE A 173 0.58 -14.85 7.68
N SER A 174 0.55 -14.73 9.02
CA SER A 174 1.77 -14.64 9.83
C SER A 174 2.61 -15.93 9.81
N GLU A 175 2.02 -17.07 9.40
CA GLU A 175 2.75 -18.32 9.18
C GLU A 175 3.70 -18.25 7.96
N PHE A 176 3.49 -17.29 7.05
CA PHE A 176 4.34 -17.08 5.88
C PHE A 176 5.46 -16.09 6.19
N ASP A 177 6.69 -16.59 6.37
CA ASP A 177 7.87 -15.74 6.57
C ASP A 177 8.30 -15.09 5.25
N TYR A 178 7.71 -13.94 4.92
CA TYR A 178 8.05 -13.17 3.72
C TYR A 178 9.42 -12.48 3.80
N LEU A 179 9.97 -12.27 5.01
CA LEU A 179 11.24 -11.54 5.17
C LEU A 179 12.45 -12.34 4.71
N GLN A 180 12.32 -13.67 4.60
CA GLN A 180 13.39 -14.54 4.07
C GLN A 180 13.73 -14.24 2.60
N TYR A 181 12.82 -13.63 1.84
CA TYR A 181 12.99 -13.28 0.42
C TYR A 181 13.61 -11.89 0.22
N LEU A 182 13.90 -11.16 1.29
CA LEU A 182 14.33 -9.77 1.22
C LEU A 182 15.76 -9.62 1.74
N SER A 183 16.53 -8.82 1.03
CA SER A 183 17.90 -8.44 1.38
C SER A 183 18.04 -6.91 1.35
N PRO A 184 18.98 -6.34 2.12
CA PRO A 184 19.32 -4.93 2.00
C PRO A 184 19.68 -4.52 0.56
N ASP A 185 19.23 -3.33 0.14
CA ASP A 185 19.59 -2.72 -1.15
C ASP A 185 20.28 -1.37 -0.91
N MET A 186 21.60 -1.40 -0.85
CA MET A 186 22.41 -0.21 -0.56
C MET A 186 22.45 0.77 -1.73
N ASP A 187 22.30 0.31 -2.97
CA ASP A 187 22.33 1.18 -4.14
C ASP A 187 21.03 1.98 -4.23
N LEU A 188 19.88 1.31 -4.02
CA LEU A 188 18.60 1.98 -3.89
C LEU A 188 18.59 2.97 -2.73
N ARG A 189 19.11 2.57 -1.56
CA ARG A 189 19.23 3.46 -0.40
C ARG A 189 20.01 4.72 -0.74
N ASN A 190 21.22 4.57 -1.30
CA ASN A 190 22.09 5.69 -1.62
C ASN A 190 21.43 6.64 -2.62
N PHE A 191 20.74 6.10 -3.63
CA PHE A 191 19.98 6.90 -4.57
C PHE A 191 18.86 7.70 -3.88
N LEU A 192 18.00 7.06 -3.08
CA LEU A 192 16.89 7.73 -2.41
C LEU A 192 17.38 8.87 -1.49
N LEU A 193 18.51 8.67 -0.80
CA LEU A 193 19.14 9.69 0.06
C LEU A 193 19.76 10.85 -0.74
N SER A 194 20.22 10.57 -1.97
CA SER A 194 20.79 11.58 -2.88
C SER A 194 19.73 12.51 -3.47
N MET A 195 18.48 12.07 -3.58
CA MET A 195 17.37 12.86 -4.15
C MET A 195 17.02 14.06 -3.26
N LYS A 196 17.59 15.22 -3.58
CA LYS A 196 17.26 16.51 -2.96
C LYS A 196 16.09 17.19 -3.70
N ASN A 197 15.34 18.03 -2.99
CA ASN A 197 14.19 18.79 -3.52
C ASN A 197 13.04 17.95 -4.09
N VAL A 198 13.03 16.64 -3.82
CA VAL A 198 11.95 15.72 -4.17
C VAL A 198 11.46 15.02 -2.91
N ARG A 199 10.16 15.12 -2.66
CA ARG A 199 9.45 14.45 -1.57
C ARG A 199 9.32 12.97 -1.89
N LYS A 200 9.43 12.11 -0.87
CA LYS A 200 9.38 10.66 -1.04
C LYS A 200 8.40 10.06 -0.05
N CYS A 201 7.37 9.39 -0.57
CA CYS A 201 6.36 8.71 0.23
C CYS A 201 6.07 7.32 -0.37
N CYS A 202 5.42 6.45 0.41
CA CYS A 202 4.88 5.19 -0.08
C CYS A 202 3.35 5.20 -0.11
N PHE A 203 2.77 4.45 -1.05
CA PHE A 203 1.35 4.18 -1.18
C PHE A 203 1.14 2.70 -1.52
N THR A 204 0.80 1.90 -0.51
CA THR A 204 0.77 0.43 -0.58
C THR A 204 -0.58 -0.17 -0.19
N ASN A 205 -0.89 -1.33 -0.78
CA ASN A 205 -2.00 -2.18 -0.35
C ASN A 205 -1.62 -3.13 0.82
N GLY A 206 -0.36 -3.12 1.26
CA GLY A 206 0.10 -3.82 2.45
C GLY A 206 -0.27 -3.07 3.74
N PRO A 207 -0.50 -3.78 4.86
CA PRO A 207 -0.73 -3.15 6.16
C PRO A 207 0.56 -2.51 6.71
N ARG A 208 0.41 -1.66 7.73
CA ARG A 208 1.51 -0.93 8.37
C ARG A 208 2.70 -1.79 8.76
N ASP A 209 2.45 -2.89 9.47
CA ASP A 209 3.47 -3.82 9.97
C ASP A 209 4.27 -4.44 8.82
N ARG A 210 3.60 -4.88 7.76
CA ARG A 210 4.28 -5.36 6.54
C ARG A 210 5.16 -4.28 5.92
N ALA A 211 4.61 -3.10 5.70
CA ALA A 211 5.34 -1.99 5.08
C ALA A 211 6.58 -1.61 5.91
N GLU A 212 6.43 -1.47 7.22
CA GLU A 212 7.52 -1.15 8.14
C GLU A 212 8.62 -2.24 8.12
N ASN A 213 8.24 -3.51 8.18
CA ASN A 213 9.17 -4.63 8.18
C ASN A 213 9.93 -4.76 6.86
N ILE A 214 9.26 -4.64 5.71
CA ILE A 214 9.88 -4.71 4.38
C ILE A 214 10.88 -3.57 4.20
N LEU A 215 10.45 -2.32 4.45
CA LEU A 215 11.30 -1.14 4.30
C LEU A 215 12.50 -1.17 5.26
N THR A 216 12.33 -1.71 6.47
CA THR A 216 13.42 -1.93 7.43
C THR A 216 14.39 -2.99 6.93
N LYS A 217 13.88 -4.13 6.45
CA LYS A 217 14.69 -5.26 5.98
C LYS A 217 15.53 -4.91 4.75
N ILE A 218 14.99 -4.12 3.83
CA ILE A 218 15.71 -3.60 2.65
C ILE A 218 16.64 -2.44 3.05
N GLY A 219 16.43 -1.82 4.21
CA GLY A 219 17.29 -0.74 4.72
C GLY A 219 16.97 0.62 4.12
N ILE A 220 15.70 0.92 3.85
CA ILE A 220 15.26 2.19 3.23
C ILE A 220 14.11 2.89 3.99
N LEU A 221 13.70 2.38 5.16
CA LEU A 221 12.60 2.97 5.95
C LEU A 221 12.75 4.47 6.20
N ASP A 222 13.94 4.91 6.62
CA ASP A 222 14.26 6.31 6.92
C ASP A 222 14.44 7.20 5.67
N CYS A 223 14.27 6.67 4.47
CA CYS A 223 14.30 7.44 3.22
C CYS A 223 12.94 8.08 2.88
N PHE A 224 11.86 7.68 3.57
CA PHE A 224 10.50 8.10 3.30
C PHE A 224 9.94 9.00 4.39
N GLU A 225 9.08 9.93 3.99
CA GLU A 225 8.40 10.88 4.88
C GLU A 225 7.10 10.32 5.44
N VAL A 226 6.34 9.66 4.57
CA VAL A 226 5.00 9.12 4.87
C VAL A 226 4.84 7.78 4.18
N VAL A 227 4.19 6.83 4.87
CA VAL A 227 3.72 5.58 4.29
C VAL A 227 2.21 5.54 4.44
N VAL A 228 1.49 5.62 3.31
CA VAL A 228 0.04 5.39 3.26
C VAL A 228 -0.19 3.90 2.97
N CYS A 229 -0.90 3.23 3.89
CA CYS A 229 -1.07 1.77 3.91
C CYS A 229 -2.53 1.41 4.19
N ILE A 230 -2.93 0.13 4.04
CA ILE A 230 -4.29 -0.29 4.37
C ILE A 230 -4.53 -0.33 5.88
N GLY A 231 -5.75 -0.02 6.32
CA GLY A 231 -6.19 -0.28 7.68
C GLY A 231 -6.38 -1.79 7.91
N LYS A 232 -5.56 -2.39 8.77
CA LYS A 232 -5.52 -3.85 9.00
C LYS A 232 -6.89 -4.44 9.36
N TYR A 233 -7.69 -3.72 10.15
CA TYR A 233 -9.02 -4.14 10.60
C TYR A 233 -10.15 -3.31 9.97
N ASP A 234 -9.84 -2.51 8.96
CA ASP A 234 -10.84 -1.73 8.24
C ASP A 234 -11.63 -2.60 7.26
N LYS A 235 -12.95 -2.62 7.43
CA LYS A 235 -13.88 -3.42 6.59
C LYS A 235 -14.35 -2.68 5.35
N THR A 236 -13.95 -1.42 5.15
CA THR A 236 -14.20 -0.74 3.87
C THR A 236 -13.28 -1.25 2.77
N PHE A 237 -12.13 -1.84 3.15
CA PHE A 237 -11.10 -2.33 2.21
C PHE A 237 -10.67 -1.24 1.23
N CYS A 238 -10.51 -0.01 1.72
CA CYS A 238 -10.02 1.11 0.94
C CYS A 238 -8.59 0.83 0.47
N CYS A 239 -8.42 0.58 -0.83
CA CYS A 239 -7.17 0.13 -1.43
C CYS A 239 -7.09 0.50 -2.92
N LYS A 240 -5.89 0.41 -3.51
CA LYS A 240 -5.71 0.54 -4.96
C LYS A 240 -6.38 -0.65 -5.68
N PRO A 241 -7.00 -0.46 -6.87
CA PRO A 241 -7.11 0.78 -7.65
C PRO A 241 -8.41 1.57 -7.37
N LEU A 242 -9.05 1.44 -6.21
CA LEU A 242 -10.32 2.13 -5.92
C LEU A 242 -10.11 3.65 -5.87
N SER A 243 -11.00 4.43 -6.47
CA SER A 243 -10.90 5.91 -6.52
C SER A 243 -10.74 6.51 -5.12
N GLU A 244 -11.44 5.95 -4.16
CA GLU A 244 -11.46 6.35 -2.75
C GLU A 244 -10.06 6.33 -2.13
N SER A 245 -9.20 5.38 -2.53
CA SER A 245 -7.82 5.29 -2.03
C SER A 245 -6.94 6.43 -2.54
N TYR A 246 -7.10 6.84 -3.81
CA TYR A 246 -6.34 7.96 -4.38
C TYR A 246 -6.85 9.31 -3.88
N GLU A 247 -8.17 9.46 -3.71
CA GLU A 247 -8.77 10.63 -3.07
C GLU A 247 -8.28 10.78 -1.63
N PHE A 248 -8.20 9.67 -0.90
CA PHE A 248 -7.64 9.62 0.44
C PHE A 248 -6.19 10.10 0.44
N VAL A 249 -5.32 9.50 -0.38
CA VAL A 249 -3.90 9.88 -0.49
C VAL A 249 -3.73 11.36 -0.84
N THR A 250 -4.47 11.84 -1.85
CA THR A 250 -4.46 13.25 -2.28
C THR A 250 -4.75 14.19 -1.11
N LYS A 251 -5.77 13.86 -0.31
CA LYS A 251 -6.21 14.68 0.82
C LYS A 251 -5.24 14.63 2.00
N VAL A 252 -4.78 13.43 2.41
CA VAL A 252 -3.92 13.28 3.60
C VAL A 252 -2.51 13.79 3.37
N LEU A 253 -1.99 13.66 2.13
CA LEU A 253 -0.71 14.24 1.75
C LEU A 253 -0.83 15.74 1.41
N GLY A 254 -2.04 16.25 1.20
CA GLY A 254 -2.27 17.65 0.83
C GLY A 254 -1.62 17.97 -0.52
N ILE A 255 -1.86 17.14 -1.53
CA ILE A 255 -1.39 17.35 -2.90
C ILE A 255 -2.24 18.43 -3.56
N GLU A 256 -1.61 19.50 -4.02
CA GLU A 256 -2.27 20.62 -4.73
C GLU A 256 -1.99 20.60 -6.24
N SER A 257 -0.85 20.01 -6.66
CA SER A 257 -0.48 19.84 -8.07
C SER A 257 -0.39 18.35 -8.44
N PRO A 258 -1.47 17.72 -8.95
CA PRO A 258 -1.47 16.32 -9.37
C PRO A 258 -0.38 15.97 -10.39
N GLY A 259 -0.08 16.89 -11.31
CA GLY A 259 0.96 16.74 -12.33
C GLY A 259 2.40 16.69 -11.77
N ASN A 260 2.60 16.99 -10.48
CA ASN A 260 3.90 16.87 -9.81
C ASN A 260 4.04 15.54 -9.05
N VAL A 261 3.05 14.65 -9.11
CA VAL A 261 3.10 13.31 -8.51
C VAL A 261 3.59 12.31 -9.55
N TYR A 262 4.67 11.61 -9.22
CA TYR A 262 5.25 10.53 -9.98
C TYR A 262 5.03 9.23 -9.20
N PHE A 263 4.10 8.41 -9.68
CA PHE A 263 3.66 7.20 -8.99
C PHE A 263 4.24 5.95 -9.66
N PHE A 264 4.94 5.14 -8.88
CA PHE A 264 5.59 3.90 -9.34
C PHE A 264 4.87 2.70 -8.72
N ASP A 265 4.41 1.78 -9.55
CA ASP A 265 3.63 0.61 -9.13
C ASP A 265 3.76 -0.50 -10.18
N ASP A 266 3.69 -1.75 -9.77
CA ASP A 266 3.80 -2.93 -10.63
C ASP A 266 2.46 -3.31 -11.29
N SER A 267 1.33 -2.79 -10.79
CA SER A 267 -0.01 -3.05 -11.30
C SER A 267 -0.45 -2.04 -12.36
N GLU A 268 -0.73 -2.53 -13.56
CA GLU A 268 -1.26 -1.72 -14.67
C GLU A 268 -2.56 -0.99 -14.30
N ASN A 269 -3.46 -1.64 -13.53
CA ASN A 269 -4.70 -1.02 -13.09
C ASN A 269 -4.45 0.17 -12.15
N ASN A 270 -3.44 0.06 -11.27
CA ASN A 270 -3.06 1.14 -10.37
C ASN A 270 -2.46 2.33 -11.16
N ILE A 271 -1.69 2.05 -12.19
CA ILE A 271 -1.11 3.06 -13.08
C ILE A 271 -2.17 3.75 -13.95
N ILE A 272 -3.12 3.00 -14.50
CA ILE A 272 -4.26 3.57 -15.24
C ILE A 272 -5.01 4.54 -14.32
N LYS A 273 -5.31 4.12 -13.09
CA LYS A 273 -6.02 4.95 -12.13
C LYS A 273 -5.28 6.23 -11.77
N ALA A 274 -3.97 6.14 -11.55
CA ALA A 274 -3.12 7.30 -11.30
C ALA A 274 -3.17 8.31 -12.44
N ARG A 275 -3.14 7.85 -13.69
CA ARG A 275 -3.22 8.72 -14.88
C ARG A 275 -4.60 9.35 -15.04
N GLU A 276 -5.68 8.63 -14.72
CA GLU A 276 -7.05 9.16 -14.75
C GLU A 276 -7.22 10.41 -13.85
N ILE A 277 -6.50 10.47 -12.74
CA ILE A 277 -6.56 11.59 -11.78
C ILE A 277 -5.46 12.63 -11.98
N GLY A 278 -4.68 12.52 -13.06
CA GLY A 278 -3.65 13.49 -13.44
C GLY A 278 -2.28 13.28 -12.80
N TRP A 279 -1.99 12.12 -12.20
CA TRP A 279 -0.64 11.76 -11.78
C TRP A 279 0.17 11.16 -12.93
N ASN A 280 1.49 11.28 -12.86
CA ASN A 280 2.41 10.61 -13.76
C ASN A 280 2.63 9.17 -13.28
N GLY A 281 1.83 8.23 -13.76
CA GLY A 281 1.98 6.81 -13.44
C GLY A 281 3.06 6.10 -14.28
N TRP A 282 3.97 5.40 -13.60
CA TRP A 282 5.09 4.63 -14.15
C TRP A 282 4.97 3.16 -13.76
N LEU A 283 4.77 2.28 -14.75
CA LEU A 283 4.66 0.85 -14.53
C LEU A 283 6.04 0.24 -14.29
N ILE A 284 6.20 -0.46 -13.17
CA ILE A 284 7.40 -1.24 -12.87
C ILE A 284 7.14 -2.68 -13.29
N THR A 285 7.93 -3.19 -14.23
CA THR A 285 7.79 -4.56 -14.73
C THR A 285 8.95 -5.42 -14.23
N ARG A 286 8.84 -6.74 -14.40
CA ARG A 286 9.91 -7.69 -14.06
C ARG A 286 11.23 -7.46 -14.81
N ASP A 287 11.19 -6.70 -15.90
CA ASP A 287 12.36 -6.36 -16.70
C ASP A 287 12.96 -4.99 -16.34
N CYS A 288 12.38 -4.32 -15.32
CA CYS A 288 12.78 -2.99 -14.88
C CYS A 288 13.36 -3.03 -13.47
N ASN A 289 14.42 -2.26 -13.25
CA ASN A 289 14.89 -1.94 -11.92
C ASN A 289 14.35 -0.57 -11.49
N ILE A 290 13.69 -0.48 -10.33
CA ILE A 290 13.14 0.77 -9.78
C ILE A 290 14.22 1.85 -9.65
N LEU A 291 15.45 1.49 -9.34
CA LEU A 291 16.59 2.40 -9.28
C LEU A 291 16.85 3.06 -10.64
N ASP A 292 16.87 2.27 -11.72
CA ASP A 292 17.12 2.77 -13.07
C ASP A 292 15.98 3.68 -13.56
N VAL A 293 14.73 3.26 -13.32
CA VAL A 293 13.55 4.03 -13.73
C VAL A 293 13.50 5.36 -12.99
N SER A 294 13.65 5.32 -11.66
CA SER A 294 13.56 6.51 -10.81
C SER A 294 14.73 7.45 -11.03
N SER A 295 15.95 6.94 -11.24
CA SER A 295 17.13 7.78 -11.48
C SER A 295 17.07 8.53 -12.80
N ARG A 296 16.65 7.89 -13.90
CA ARG A 296 16.45 8.57 -15.19
C ARG A 296 15.39 9.66 -15.10
N LEU A 297 14.28 9.38 -14.44
CA LEU A 297 13.21 10.36 -14.27
C LEU A 297 13.66 11.52 -13.39
N PHE A 298 14.35 11.25 -12.29
CA PHE A 298 14.91 12.28 -11.43
C PHE A 298 15.89 13.18 -12.19
N GLN A 299 16.78 12.60 -13.01
CA GLN A 299 17.68 13.37 -13.86
C GLN A 299 16.94 14.25 -14.87
N ALA A 300 15.90 13.72 -15.53
CA ALA A 300 15.08 14.49 -16.47
C ALA A 300 14.43 15.71 -15.79
N ILE A 301 13.84 15.52 -14.60
CA ILE A 301 13.23 16.59 -13.81
C ILE A 301 14.27 17.63 -13.40
N CYS A 302 15.45 17.21 -12.95
CA CYS A 302 16.54 18.13 -12.59
C CYS A 302 17.02 18.95 -13.80
N ASN A 303 17.10 18.33 -14.99
CA ASN A 303 17.51 19.00 -16.22
C ASN A 303 16.47 20.02 -16.69
N ASP A 304 15.18 19.68 -16.61
CA ASP A 304 14.09 20.61 -16.95
C ASP A 304 14.04 21.81 -16.00
N ALA A 305 14.26 21.59 -14.70
CA ALA A 305 14.36 22.66 -13.71
C ALA A 305 15.61 23.55 -13.89
N SER A 306 16.65 23.01 -14.55
CA SER A 306 17.88 23.73 -14.88
C SER A 306 17.83 24.42 -16.25
N SER A 307 16.73 24.22 -17.01
CA SER A 307 16.53 24.87 -18.30
C SER A 307 16.31 26.38 -18.12
N PRO A 308 16.96 27.25 -18.93
CA PRO A 308 16.89 28.71 -18.77
C PRO A 308 15.48 29.30 -18.94
N HIS A 309 14.47 28.51 -19.28
CA HIS A 309 13.06 28.94 -19.27
C HIS A 309 12.42 29.06 -17.88
N PHE A 310 13.06 28.55 -16.81
CA PHE A 310 12.59 28.71 -15.42
C PHE A 310 13.38 29.73 -14.60
N GLN A 311 14.47 30.29 -15.15
CA GLN A 311 15.20 31.40 -14.54
C GLN A 311 14.86 32.70 -15.29
N GLU A 312 13.69 33.27 -15.05
CA GLU A 312 13.47 34.73 -15.19
C GLU A 312 12.09 35.14 -14.67
N VAL A 313 12.04 35.50 -13.38
CA VAL A 313 11.36 36.74 -12.96
C VAL A 313 12.23 37.35 -11.86
N PRO A 314 13.06 38.37 -12.15
CA PRO A 314 13.64 39.19 -11.11
C PRO A 314 12.52 39.96 -10.39
N PRO A 315 12.61 40.18 -9.07
CA PRO A 315 11.67 41.05 -8.38
C PRO A 315 11.95 42.49 -8.82
N ASP A 316 11.06 43.08 -9.62
CA ASP A 316 11.16 44.51 -9.91
C ASP A 316 10.70 45.30 -8.67
N ILE A 317 11.70 45.83 -7.97
CA ILE A 317 11.56 46.87 -6.97
C ILE A 317 11.69 48.20 -7.72
N SER A 318 10.66 49.04 -7.58
CA SER A 318 10.63 50.49 -7.80
C SER A 318 10.23 51.02 -9.18
N SER A 319 8.99 51.51 -9.26
CA SER A 319 8.78 52.90 -9.66
C SER A 319 7.64 53.56 -8.85
N LYS A 320 8.04 54.36 -7.85
CA LYS A 320 7.30 55.59 -7.52
C LYS A 320 7.52 56.57 -8.68
N MET A 321 6.46 57.14 -9.24
CA MET A 321 6.22 58.60 -9.30
C MET A 321 5.15 58.97 -10.34
N ALA A 322 4.35 59.96 -9.92
CA ALA A 322 3.62 60.95 -10.72
C ALA A 322 2.39 60.48 -11.53
N LEU A 323 1.21 60.72 -10.96
CA LEU A 323 0.13 61.33 -11.73
C LEU A 323 -0.32 62.61 -11.02
N SER A 324 -0.20 63.70 -11.77
CA SER A 324 -0.83 65.00 -11.59
C SER A 324 -2.24 64.99 -12.15
#